data_AF-A0A524JBV2-F1
#
_entry.id   AF-A0A524JBV2-F1
#
_cell.length_a   1.000
_cell.length_b   1.000
_cell.length_c   1.000
_cell.angle_alpha   90.00
_cell.angle_beta   90.00
_cell.angle_gamma   90.00
#
_symmetry.space_group_name_H-M   'P 1'
#
loop_
_entity.id
_entity.type
_entity.pdbx_description
1 polymer ?
#
loop_
_entity_poly.entity_id
_entity_poly.type
_entity_poly.pdbx_seq_one_letter_code
_entity_poly.pdbx_strand_id
1 'polypeptide(L)'
;MREHRWTHAHLSQYLDRELQAAERERVAEHVGLCPDCHRVLATLRRTVESIRAIGAKPDEPEVPGESKLAGGVIERLRKEA
;
A
#
# COMPACT_ATOMS: atom_id res chain seq x y z
N MET A 1 -15.33 4.57 19.56
CA MET A 1 -15.42 5.58 18.48
C MET A 1 -14.11 6.32 18.21
N ARG A 2 -13.45 6.96 19.20
CA ARG A 2 -12.16 7.67 18.98
C ARG A 2 -11.07 6.77 18.39
N GLU A 3 -10.91 5.57 18.94
CA GLU A 3 -9.90 4.60 18.51
C GLU A 3 -10.12 4.10 17.08
N HIS A 4 -11.38 3.88 16.73
CA HIS A 4 -11.80 3.51 15.38
C HIS A 4 -11.41 4.58 14.35
N ARG A 5 -11.71 5.86 14.64
CA ARG A 5 -11.37 6.98 13.75
C ARG A 5 -9.86 7.17 13.61
N TRP A 6 -9.13 7.07 14.72
CA TRP A 6 -7.67 7.17 14.69
C TRP A 6 -7.06 6.02 13.88
N THR A 7 -7.46 4.78 14.15
CA THR A 7 -6.96 3.61 13.42
C THR A 7 -7.21 3.73 11.92
N HIS A 8 -8.44 4.08 11.53
CA HIS A 8 -8.81 4.24 10.11
C HIS A 8 -7.93 5.28 9.39
N ALA A 9 -7.56 6.37 10.07
CA ALA A 9 -6.69 7.40 9.51
C ALA A 9 -5.22 6.95 9.33
N HIS A 10 -4.77 5.89 10.01
CA HIS A 10 -3.39 5.42 10.00
C HIS A 10 -3.19 4.07 9.29
N LEU A 11 -4.26 3.46 8.74
CA LEU A 11 -4.17 2.15 8.07
C LEU A 11 -3.23 2.13 6.85
N SER A 12 -3.16 3.22 6.07
CA SER A 12 -2.24 3.31 4.93
C SER A 12 -0.79 3.32 5.39
N GLN A 13 -0.44 4.22 6.33
CA GLN A 13 0.91 4.28 6.92
C GLN A 13 1.31 2.95 7.59
N TYR A 14 0.35 2.27 8.23
CA TYR A 14 0.58 0.94 8.78
C TYR A 14 0.97 -0.09 7.70
N LEU A 15 0.28 -0.05 6.55
CA LEU A 15 0.52 -0.92 5.40
C LEU A 15 1.86 -0.62 4.72
N ASP A 16 2.19 0.66 4.56
CA ASP A 16 3.44 1.15 3.95
C ASP A 16 4.64 1.09 4.91
N ARG A 17 4.39 0.65 6.15
CA ARG A 17 5.38 0.50 7.24
C ARG A 17 6.00 1.81 7.73
N GLU A 18 5.28 2.92 7.61
CA GLU A 18 5.73 4.27 7.96
C GLU A 18 5.40 4.68 9.42
N LEU A 19 4.61 3.88 10.12
CA LEU A 19 4.30 4.12 11.53
C LEU A 19 5.47 3.78 12.46
N GLN A 20 5.61 4.59 13.52
CA GLN A 20 6.50 4.27 14.63
C GLN A 20 6.02 3.00 15.36
N ALA A 21 6.92 2.36 16.11
CA ALA A 21 6.64 1.07 16.75
C ALA A 21 5.37 1.09 17.62
N ALA A 22 5.21 2.12 18.46
CA ALA A 22 4.05 2.26 19.33
C ALA A 22 2.73 2.46 18.56
N GLU A 23 2.76 3.22 17.46
CA GLU A 23 1.57 3.45 16.63
C GLU A 23 1.20 2.20 15.82
N ARG A 24 2.21 1.46 15.35
CA ARG A 24 2.02 0.18 14.68
C ARG A 24 1.35 -0.83 15.62
N GLU A 25 1.84 -0.95 16.85
CA GLU A 25 1.27 -1.85 17.86
C GLU A 25 -0.18 -1.46 18.16
N ARG A 26 -0.45 -0.16 18.34
CA ARG A 26 -1.80 0.35 18.56
C ARG A 26 -2.77 0.02 17.43
N VAL A 27 -2.34 0.19 16.17
CA VAL A 27 -3.15 -0.24 15.01
C VAL A 27 -3.37 -1.75 15.04
N ALA A 28 -2.32 -2.54 15.28
CA ALA A 28 -2.38 -4.00 15.31
C ALA A 28 -3.36 -4.53 16.38
N GLU A 29 -3.32 -3.95 17.58
CA GLU A 29 -4.26 -4.27 18.66
C GLU A 29 -5.70 -3.97 18.24
N HIS A 30 -5.96 -2.77 17.72
CA HIS A 30 -7.32 -2.38 17.36
C HIS A 30 -7.89 -3.22 16.22
N VAL A 31 -7.13 -3.50 15.16
CA VAL A 31 -7.60 -4.36 14.06
C VAL A 31 -7.76 -5.81 14.50
N GLY A 32 -7.05 -6.26 15.53
CA GLY A 32 -7.25 -7.57 16.15
C GLY A 32 -8.59 -7.69 16.90
N LEU A 33 -9.11 -6.57 17.40
CA LEU A 33 -10.33 -6.52 18.21
C LEU A 33 -11.57 -6.02 17.44
N CYS A 34 -11.38 -5.23 16.38
CA CYS A 34 -12.45 -4.59 15.63
C CYS A 34 -12.64 -5.21 14.23
N PRO A 35 -13.74 -5.96 13.99
CA PRO A 35 -14.01 -6.59 12.69
C PRO A 35 -14.13 -5.61 11.52
N ASP A 36 -14.60 -4.38 11.78
CA ASP A 36 -14.76 -3.36 10.73
C ASP A 36 -13.40 -2.86 10.25
N CYS A 37 -12.52 -2.46 11.19
CA CYS A 37 -11.16 -2.04 10.85
C CYS A 37 -10.35 -3.18 10.22
N HIS A 38 -10.54 -4.42 10.68
CA HIS A 38 -9.94 -5.60 10.06
C HIS A 38 -10.34 -5.74 8.59
N ARG A 39 -11.64 -5.62 8.27
CA ARG A 39 -12.14 -5.69 6.89
C ARG A 39 -11.58 -4.59 6.00
N VAL A 40 -11.47 -3.37 6.53
CA VAL A 40 -10.88 -2.24 5.78
C VAL A 40 -9.40 -2.52 5.47
N LEU A 41 -8.62 -2.93 6.48
CA LEU A 41 -7.21 -3.27 6.29
C LEU A 41 -7.02 -4.42 5.29
N ALA A 42 -7.84 -5.47 5.37
CA ALA A 42 -7.80 -6.59 4.44
C ALA A 42 -8.11 -6.15 3.00
N THR A 43 -9.08 -5.25 2.82
CA THR A 43 -9.42 -4.67 1.51
C THR A 43 -8.26 -3.87 0.95
N LEU A 44 -7.66 -2.99 1.76
CA LEU A 44 -6.49 -2.19 1.34
C LEU A 44 -5.32 -3.07 0.88
N ARG A 45 -5.00 -4.14 1.64
CA ARG A 45 -3.96 -5.11 1.26
C ARG A 45 -4.22 -5.75 -0.10
N ARG A 46 -5.44 -6.25 -0.32
CA ARG A 46 -5.82 -6.87 -1.61
C ARG A 46 -5.73 -5.89 -2.77
N THR A 47 -6.16 -4.64 -2.58
CA THR A 47 -6.04 -3.59 -3.60
C THR A 47 -4.58 -3.34 -3.97
N VAL A 48 -3.70 -3.19 -2.98
CA VAL A 48 -2.26 -2.98 -3.21
C VAL A 48 -1.62 -4.18 -3.90
N GLU A 49 -1.93 -5.40 -3.47
CA GLU A 49 -1.46 -6.64 -4.11
C GLU A 49 -1.92 -6.73 -5.57
N SER A 50 -3.18 -6.37 -5.85
CA SER A 50 -3.73 -6.38 -7.22
C SER A 50 -3.04 -5.35 -8.12
N ILE A 51 -2.76 -4.15 -7.60
CA ILE A 51 -2.00 -3.11 -8.34
C ILE A 51 -0.57 -3.57 -8.63
N ARG A 52 0.11 -4.20 -7.65
CA ARG A 52 1.45 -4.76 -7.85
C ARG A 52 1.45 -5.86 -8.92
N ALA A 53 0.44 -6.73 -8.91
CA ALA A 53 0.29 -7.79 -9.90
C ALA A 53 0.12 -7.26 -11.33
N ILE A 54 -0.54 -6.11 -11.53
CA ILE A 54 -0.64 -5.47 -12.85
C ILE A 54 0.75 -5.03 -13.37
N GLY A 55 1.64 -4.61 -12.47
CA GLY A 55 3.01 -4.19 -12.82
C GLY A 55 3.99 -5.35 -13.01
N ALA A 56 3.71 -6.52 -12.43
CA ALA A 56 4.54 -7.70 -12.53
C ALA A 56 4.23 -8.46 -13.84
N LYS A 57 5.04 -8.25 -14.88
CA LYS A 57 5.05 -9.18 -16.03
C LYS A 57 5.64 -10.52 -15.58
N PRO A 58 5.05 -11.66 -15.94
CA PRO A 58 5.47 -12.98 -15.45
C PRO A 58 6.87 -13.44 -15.90
N ASP A 59 7.51 -12.80 -16.89
CA ASP A 59 8.73 -13.31 -17.53
C ASP A 59 9.96 -12.39 -17.46
N GLU A 60 9.91 -11.26 -16.72
CA GLU A 60 11.10 -10.40 -16.57
C GLU A 60 11.60 -10.42 -15.13
N PRO A 61 12.90 -10.67 -14.90
CA PRO A 61 13.47 -10.63 -13.56
C PRO A 61 13.22 -9.26 -12.95
N GLU A 62 12.66 -9.25 -11.75
CA GLU A 62 12.44 -8.04 -10.96
C GLU A 62 13.80 -7.37 -10.72
N VAL A 63 14.07 -6.24 -11.39
CA VAL A 63 15.22 -5.39 -11.07
C VAL A 63 14.78 -4.42 -9.99
N PRO A 64 15.26 -4.52 -8.74
CA PRO A 64 14.84 -3.62 -7.67
C PRO A 64 15.31 -2.19 -7.96
N GLY A 65 14.37 -1.24 -8.08
CA GLY A 65 14.68 0.19 -8.16
C GLY A 65 14.25 0.90 -9.45
N GLU A 66 13.82 0.19 -10.49
CA GLU A 66 13.40 0.80 -11.76
C GLU A 66 11.90 0.62 -11.99
N SER A 67 11.12 1.64 -11.64
CA SER A 67 9.70 1.66 -11.98
C SER A 67 9.54 1.82 -13.50
N LYS A 68 9.09 0.75 -14.18
CA LYS A 68 8.81 0.78 -15.64
C LYS A 68 7.77 1.85 -16.03
N LEU A 69 6.93 2.29 -15.09
CA LEU A 69 6.03 3.42 -15.29
C LEU A 69 6.80 4.72 -15.56
N ALA A 70 7.91 4.95 -14.85
CA ALA A 70 8.75 6.12 -15.08
C ALA A 70 9.35 6.10 -16.50
N GLY A 71 9.83 4.92 -16.96
CA GLY A 71 10.32 4.74 -18.32
C GLY A 71 9.26 5.06 -19.38
N GLY A 72 8.04 4.53 -19.22
CA GLY A 72 6.94 4.80 -20.15
C GLY A 72 6.48 6.26 -20.18
N VAL A 73 6.52 6.97 -19.05
CA VAL A 73 6.20 8.41 -18.99
C VAL A 73 7.29 9.25 -19.69
N ILE A 74 8.57 8.94 -19.46
CA ILE A 74 9.69 9.62 -20.12
C ILE A 74 9.64 9.44 -21.64
N GLU A 75 9.34 8.22 -22.10
CA GLU A 75 9.18 7.91 -23.52
C GLU A 75 8.07 8.76 -24.17
N ARG A 76 6.92 8.89 -23.48
CA ARG A 76 5.79 9.69 -23.97
C ARG A 76 6.12 11.18 -24.03
N LEU A 77 6.75 11.73 -22.99
CA LEU A 77 7.17 13.13 -22.97
C LEU A 77 8.18 13.47 -24.08
N ARG A 78 9.09 12.54 -24.41
CA ARG A 78 10.04 12.73 -25.52
C ARG A 78 9.40 12.72 -26.89
N LYS A 79 8.26 12.03 -27.05
CA LYS A 79 7.54 11.93 -28.33
C LYS A 79 6.66 13.15 -28.63
N GLU A 80 6.37 13.95 -27.61
CA GLU A 80 5.52 15.14 -27.68
C GLU A 80 6.31 16.47 -27.76
N ALA A 81 7.65 16.41 -27.78
CA ALA A 81 8.58 17.54 -27.94
C ALA A 81 9.18 17.56 -29.35
#